data_AF-A0A914ZRV1-F1
#
_entry.id   AF-A0A914ZRV1-F1
#
_cell.length_a   1.000
_cell.length_b   1.000
_cell.length_c   1.000
_cell.angle_alpha   90.00
_cell.angle_beta   90.00
_cell.angle_gamma   90.00
#
_symmetry.space_group_name_H-M   'P 1'
#
loop_
_entity.id
_entity.type
_entity.pdbx_description
1 polymer ?
#
loop_
_entity_poly.entity_id
_entity_poly.type
_entity_poly.pdbx_seq_one_letter_code
_entity_poly.pdbx_strand_id
1 'polypeptide(L)'
;MLILVALLIYFIVLTIKKNEAIGSAENPCIFRYGNWGECSGACWNISKQSEPPKMRRMVLRSSIIQARGSKYKPCPKDLANRFEEAPCNFFRCPIPLSSFAFYNTCFFNDANKGKAGGCYRIRQLPLDSYVLIHIDANLTEKCPDCPDFII
;
A
#
# COMPACT_ATOMS: atom_id res chain seq x y z
N MET A 1 -28.31 -59.35 17.50
CA MET A 1 -26.90 -59.81 17.44
C MET A 1 -26.36 -59.82 16.02
N LEU A 2 -26.82 -60.71 15.12
CA LEU A 2 -26.33 -60.82 13.72
C LEU A 2 -26.42 -59.54 12.89
N ILE A 3 -27.54 -58.80 12.98
CA ILE A 3 -27.74 -57.54 12.24
C ILE A 3 -26.72 -56.47 12.70
N LEU A 4 -26.42 -56.43 14.00
CA LEU A 4 -25.48 -55.49 14.59
C LEU A 4 -24.04 -55.77 14.14
N VAL A 5 -23.68 -57.06 14.04
CA VAL A 5 -22.40 -57.51 13.50
C VAL A 5 -22.28 -57.18 12.00
N ALA A 6 -23.34 -57.40 11.21
CA ALA A 6 -23.35 -57.07 9.79
C ALA A 6 -23.18 -55.55 9.55
N LEU A 7 -23.84 -54.71 10.34
CA LEU A 7 -23.70 -53.25 10.27
C LEU A 7 -22.28 -52.79 10.63
N LEU A 8 -21.64 -53.40 11.64
CA LEU A 8 -20.25 -53.12 12.01
C LEU A 8 -19.28 -53.49 10.88
N ILE A 9 -19.43 -54.67 10.28
CA ILE A 9 -18.60 -55.11 9.14
C ILE A 9 -18.79 -54.17 7.95
N TYR A 10 -20.04 -53.78 7.65
CA TYR A 10 -20.34 -52.85 6.56
C TYR A 10 -19.69 -51.48 6.77
N PHE A 11 -19.72 -50.94 7.99
CA PHE A 11 -19.02 -49.70 8.35
C PHE A 11 -17.51 -49.79 8.16
N ILE A 12 -16.89 -50.90 8.57
CA ILE A 12 -15.45 -51.12 8.39
C ILE A 12 -15.08 -51.14 6.90
N VAL A 13 -15.83 -51.90 6.09
CA VAL A 13 -15.60 -52.00 4.64
C VAL A 13 -15.78 -50.63 3.95
N LEU A 14 -16.83 -49.89 4.31
CA LEU A 14 -17.05 -48.52 3.83
C LEU A 14 -15.89 -47.60 4.17
N THR A 15 -15.35 -47.70 5.38
CA THR A 15 -14.23 -46.87 5.83
C THR A 15 -12.95 -47.17 5.04
N ILE A 16 -12.67 -48.45 4.78
CA ILE A 16 -11.52 -48.88 3.96
C ILE A 16 -11.69 -48.39 2.52
N LYS A 17 -12.84 -48.63 1.89
CA LYS A 17 -13.11 -48.21 0.50
C LYS A 17 -13.06 -46.70 0.34
N LYS A 18 -13.58 -45.96 1.31
CA LYS A 18 -13.45 -44.50 1.38
C LYS A 18 -12.00 -44.08 1.46
N ASN A 19 -11.18 -44.69 2.31
CA ASN A 19 -9.77 -44.36 2.45
C ASN A 19 -8.95 -44.71 1.21
N GLU A 20 -9.26 -45.82 0.52
CA GLU A 20 -8.67 -46.16 -0.79
C GLU A 20 -9.01 -45.11 -1.85
N ALA A 21 -10.29 -44.75 -1.98
CA ALA A 21 -10.73 -43.76 -2.96
C ALA A 21 -10.15 -42.36 -2.67
N ILE A 22 -10.12 -41.94 -1.41
CA ILE A 22 -9.50 -40.67 -1.00
C ILE A 22 -7.97 -40.72 -1.13
N GLY A 23 -7.35 -41.86 -0.83
CA GLY A 23 -5.92 -42.08 -0.94
C GLY A 23 -5.41 -42.12 -2.37
N SER A 24 -6.25 -42.54 -3.33
CA SER A 24 -5.94 -42.51 -4.77
C SER A 24 -5.99 -41.11 -5.40
N ALA A 25 -6.69 -40.16 -4.75
CA ALA A 25 -6.80 -38.81 -5.24
C ALA A 25 -5.56 -38.00 -4.84
N GLU A 26 -4.57 -37.98 -5.72
CA GLU A 26 -3.37 -37.15 -5.57
C GLU A 26 -3.75 -35.67 -5.68
N ASN A 27 -3.30 -34.86 -4.72
CA ASN A 27 -3.42 -33.41 -4.80
C ASN A 27 -2.15 -32.72 -4.30
N PRO A 28 -1.76 -31.59 -4.91
CA PRO A 28 -0.65 -30.80 -4.42
C PRO A 28 -0.99 -30.10 -3.09
N CYS A 29 0.03 -29.50 -2.48
CA CYS A 29 -0.17 -28.49 -1.45
C CYS A 29 -0.90 -27.28 -2.06
N ILE A 30 -2.07 -26.93 -1.53
CA ILE A 30 -2.88 -25.81 -2.00
C ILE A 30 -3.08 -24.85 -0.82
N PHE A 31 -2.96 -23.55 -1.09
CA PHE A 31 -3.21 -22.50 -0.11
C PHE A 31 -3.61 -21.22 -0.83
N ARG A 32 -4.18 -20.28 -0.08
CA ARG A 32 -4.53 -18.94 -0.57
C ARG A 32 -3.97 -17.89 0.37
N TYR A 33 -3.58 -16.76 -0.19
CA TYR A 33 -3.37 -15.56 0.60
C TYR A 33 -4.70 -14.93 0.99
N GLY A 34 -4.69 -14.27 2.15
CA GLY A 34 -5.79 -13.44 2.59
C GLY A 34 -5.83 -12.11 1.83
N ASN A 35 -6.70 -11.23 2.31
CA ASN A 35 -6.75 -9.86 1.84
C ASN A 35 -5.45 -9.13 2.19
N TRP A 36 -5.14 -8.10 1.41
CA TRP A 36 -4.11 -7.13 1.77
C TRP A 36 -4.49 -6.44 3.08
N GLY A 37 -3.53 -6.35 3.99
CA GLY A 37 -3.63 -5.54 5.20
C GLY A 37 -3.50 -4.05 4.89
N GLU A 38 -3.50 -3.25 5.94
CA GLU A 38 -3.34 -1.80 5.82
C GLU A 38 -1.96 -1.43 5.24
N CYS A 39 -1.96 -0.32 4.50
CA CYS A 39 -0.73 0.24 3.97
C CYS A 39 0.09 0.85 5.12
N SER A 40 1.41 0.65 5.11
CA SER A 40 2.31 1.16 6.15
C SER A 40 2.40 2.68 6.22
N GLY A 41 1.82 3.39 5.24
CA GLY A 41 1.79 4.84 5.17
C GLY A 41 0.68 5.33 4.26
N ALA A 42 0.16 6.53 4.55
CA ALA A 42 -0.89 7.15 3.73
C ALA A 42 -0.37 7.62 2.36
N CYS A 43 0.93 7.87 2.22
CA CYS A 43 1.60 8.39 1.02
C CYS A 43 3.12 8.14 1.10
N TRP A 44 3.83 8.30 0.00
CA TRP A 44 5.28 8.15 -0.06
C TRP A 44 6.00 9.45 0.32
N ASN A 45 6.62 9.46 1.50
CA ASN A 45 7.44 10.59 1.97
C ASN A 45 8.93 10.36 1.63
N ILE A 46 9.36 10.86 0.46
CA ILE A 46 10.74 10.70 -0.03
C ILE A 46 11.80 11.33 0.90
N SER A 47 11.43 12.33 1.71
CA SER A 47 12.35 12.95 2.66
C SER A 47 12.62 12.07 3.88
N LYS A 48 11.74 11.09 4.15
CA LYS A 48 11.85 10.18 5.31
C LYS A 48 12.11 8.72 4.91
N GLN A 49 11.72 8.32 3.71
CA GLN A 49 11.70 6.93 3.26
C GLN A 49 12.20 6.82 1.82
N SER A 50 13.18 5.94 1.59
CA SER A 50 13.70 5.65 0.25
C SER A 50 12.75 4.80 -0.59
N GLU A 51 11.93 3.96 0.05
CA GLU A 51 10.97 3.08 -0.61
C GLU A 51 9.52 3.52 -0.38
N PRO A 52 8.60 3.24 -1.32
CA PRO A 52 7.17 3.47 -1.11
C PRO A 52 6.62 2.68 0.08
N PRO A 53 5.53 3.15 0.69
CA PRO A 53 4.78 2.38 1.68
C PRO A 53 4.42 0.99 1.15
N LYS A 54 4.37 0.00 2.06
CA LYS A 54 4.08 -1.39 1.72
C LYS A 54 2.87 -1.89 2.49
N MET A 55 2.13 -2.79 1.87
CA MET A 55 1.07 -3.56 2.51
C MET A 55 1.44 -5.03 2.48
N ARG A 56 0.93 -5.78 3.45
CA ARG A 56 1.23 -7.21 3.62
C ARG A 56 -0.03 -8.04 3.53
N ARG A 57 0.06 -9.22 2.92
CA ARG A 57 -0.98 -10.26 3.05
C ARG A 57 -0.35 -11.56 3.52
N MET A 58 -1.05 -12.27 4.38
CA MET A 58 -0.59 -13.54 4.95
C MET A 58 -1.33 -14.72 4.33
N VAL A 59 -0.71 -15.90 4.36
CA VAL A 59 -1.39 -17.15 4.00
C VAL A 59 -2.56 -17.38 4.96
N LEU A 60 -3.76 -17.65 4.43
CA LEU A 60 -4.91 -18.04 5.23
C LEU A 60 -4.70 -19.45 5.75
N ARG A 61 -4.46 -19.59 7.06
CA ARG A 61 -4.21 -20.89 7.71
C ARG A 61 -5.32 -21.91 7.44
N SER A 62 -6.58 -21.46 7.44
CA SER A 62 -7.75 -22.30 7.16
C SER A 62 -7.86 -22.78 5.71
N SER A 63 -7.11 -22.17 4.78
CA SER A 63 -7.11 -22.55 3.36
C SER A 63 -6.04 -23.59 3.01
N ILE A 64 -5.16 -23.93 3.94
CA ILE A 64 -4.03 -24.84 3.68
C ILE A 64 -4.56 -26.26 3.58
N ILE A 65 -4.40 -26.84 2.39
CA ILE A 65 -4.67 -28.25 2.11
C ILE A 65 -3.33 -28.93 1.89
N GLN A 66 -3.02 -29.90 2.76
CA GLN A 66 -1.80 -30.70 2.63
C GLN A 66 -1.80 -31.52 1.34
N ALA A 67 -0.61 -31.75 0.79
CA ALA A 67 -0.44 -32.69 -0.31
C ALA A 67 -0.83 -34.11 0.13
N ARG A 68 -1.47 -34.86 -0.76
CA ARG A 68 -1.78 -36.29 -0.57
C ARG A 68 -1.20 -37.12 -1.72
N GLY A 69 -0.83 -38.35 -1.41
CA GLY A 69 -0.09 -39.24 -2.31
C GLY A 69 1.41 -38.97 -2.29
N SER A 70 2.15 -39.63 -3.19
CA SER A 70 3.61 -39.55 -3.28
C SER A 70 4.13 -38.63 -4.38
N LYS A 71 3.27 -38.20 -5.31
CA LYS A 71 3.65 -37.38 -6.46
C LYS A 71 4.05 -35.94 -6.12
N TYR A 72 3.43 -35.34 -5.09
CA TYR A 72 3.62 -33.93 -4.75
C TYR A 72 4.36 -33.75 -3.43
N LYS A 73 5.17 -32.68 -3.33
CA LYS A 73 5.85 -32.33 -2.08
C LYS A 73 4.84 -31.87 -1.01
N PRO A 74 5.08 -32.19 0.28
CA PRO A 74 4.26 -31.69 1.38
C PRO A 74 4.33 -30.16 1.47
N CYS A 75 3.31 -29.55 2.11
CA CYS A 75 3.36 -28.12 2.38
C CYS A 75 4.55 -27.79 3.30
N PRO A 76 5.23 -26.65 3.09
CA PRO A 76 6.25 -26.17 4.01
C PRO A 76 5.70 -26.00 5.44
N LYS A 77 6.49 -26.34 6.47
CA LYS A 77 6.07 -26.25 7.88
C LYS A 77 5.77 -24.81 8.31
N ASP A 78 6.46 -23.85 7.68
CA ASP A 78 6.34 -22.41 7.93
C ASP A 78 5.28 -21.73 7.04
N LEU A 79 4.58 -22.48 6.17
CA LEU A 79 3.66 -21.92 5.17
C LEU A 79 2.62 -20.97 5.78
N ALA A 80 2.09 -21.33 6.95
CA ALA A 80 1.12 -20.55 7.72
C ALA A 80 1.62 -19.18 8.22
N ASN A 81 2.93 -18.94 8.17
CA ASN A 81 3.58 -17.71 8.61
C ASN A 81 4.15 -16.91 7.43
N ARG A 82 4.03 -17.41 6.20
CA ARG A 82 4.49 -16.71 5.02
C ARG A 82 3.59 -15.53 4.71
N PHE A 83 4.20 -14.48 4.19
CA PHE A 83 3.55 -13.28 3.76
C PHE A 83 4.10 -12.82 2.42
N GLU A 84 3.32 -12.02 1.71
CA GLU A 84 3.76 -11.25 0.57
C GLU A 84 3.68 -9.77 0.91
N GLU A 85 4.58 -8.99 0.31
CA GLU A 85 4.55 -7.54 0.35
C GLU A 85 4.26 -6.99 -1.04
N ALA A 86 3.52 -5.90 -1.11
CA ALA A 86 3.35 -5.11 -2.32
C ALA A 86 3.42 -3.61 -1.97
N PRO A 87 3.91 -2.76 -2.90
CA PRO A 87 3.84 -1.32 -2.73
C PRO A 87 2.37 -0.86 -2.70
N CYS A 88 2.09 0.17 -1.91
CA CYS A 88 0.79 0.83 -1.79
C CYS A 88 1.00 2.33 -1.60
N ASN A 89 -0.03 3.13 -1.86
CA ASN A 89 0.00 4.59 -1.70
C ASN A 89 1.27 5.25 -2.27
N PHE A 90 1.64 4.88 -3.50
CA PHE A 90 2.89 5.28 -4.15
C PHE A 90 2.94 6.77 -4.54
N PHE A 91 1.82 7.50 -4.41
CA PHE A 91 1.80 8.94 -4.62
C PHE A 91 2.62 9.66 -3.55
N ARG A 92 3.36 10.70 -3.95
CA ARG A 92 4.19 11.47 -3.01
C ARG A 92 3.31 12.21 -2.02
N CYS A 93 3.76 12.27 -0.76
CA CYS A 93 3.08 13.06 0.25
C CYS A 93 3.04 14.54 -0.14
N PRO A 94 1.91 15.24 0.09
CA PRO A 94 1.84 16.67 -0.15
C PRO A 94 2.87 17.43 0.70
N ILE A 95 3.48 18.45 0.09
CA ILE A 95 4.39 19.36 0.78
C ILE A 95 3.58 20.60 1.21
N PRO A 96 3.69 21.05 2.47
CA PRO A 96 2.98 22.25 2.92
C PRO A 96 3.49 23.49 2.17
N LEU A 97 2.57 24.35 1.72
CA LEU A 97 2.87 25.60 1.03
C LEU A 97 3.79 26.50 1.88
N SER A 98 3.61 26.49 3.19
CA SER A 98 4.44 27.23 4.15
C SER A 98 5.93 26.90 4.09
N SER A 99 6.32 25.70 3.64
CA SER A 99 7.72 25.27 3.53
C SER A 99 8.48 25.92 2.37
N PHE A 100 7.78 26.47 1.39
CA PHE A 100 8.41 27.15 0.26
C PHE A 100 8.72 28.61 0.63
N ALA A 101 9.97 29.02 0.50
CA ALA A 101 10.38 30.40 0.74
C ALA A 101 9.69 31.35 -0.27
N PHE A 102 9.51 32.61 0.12
CA PHE A 102 9.16 33.67 -0.83
C PHE A 102 10.35 34.04 -1.71
N TYR A 103 10.09 34.47 -2.95
CA TYR A 103 11.12 35.17 -3.73
C TYR A 103 11.59 36.41 -2.98
N ASN A 104 12.90 36.69 -3.10
CA ASN A 104 13.47 37.95 -2.61
C ASN A 104 12.96 39.15 -3.43
N THR A 105 12.57 38.91 -4.68
CA THR A 105 12.05 39.93 -5.60
C THR A 105 10.57 40.20 -5.33
N CYS A 106 10.21 41.48 -5.42
CA CYS A 106 8.83 41.96 -5.30
C CYS A 106 8.26 42.32 -6.67
N PHE A 107 6.96 42.10 -6.83
CA PHE A 107 6.19 42.37 -8.03
C PHE A 107 5.11 43.42 -7.72
N PHE A 108 4.84 44.33 -8.64
CA PHE A 108 3.77 45.32 -8.46
C PHE A 108 2.41 44.62 -8.57
N ASN A 109 1.47 45.02 -7.71
CA ASN A 109 0.07 44.57 -7.86
C ASN A 109 -0.54 45.09 -9.17
N ASP A 110 -0.14 46.31 -9.57
CA ASP A 110 -0.55 46.98 -10.80
C ASP A 110 0.69 47.65 -11.41
N ALA A 111 1.16 47.11 -12.54
CA ALA A 111 2.35 47.61 -13.22
C ALA A 111 2.24 49.08 -13.66
N ASN A 112 1.02 49.57 -13.95
CA ASN A 112 0.82 50.96 -14.38
C ASN A 112 0.93 51.95 -13.23
N LYS A 113 0.69 51.49 -11.99
CA LYS A 113 0.79 52.32 -10.77
C LYS A 113 2.14 52.19 -10.07
N GLY A 114 2.97 51.23 -10.49
CA GLY A 114 4.27 50.94 -9.88
C GLY A 114 4.16 50.84 -8.35
N LYS A 115 5.07 51.51 -7.65
CA LYS A 115 5.11 51.58 -6.17
C LYS A 115 3.80 52.05 -5.54
N ALA A 116 3.06 52.97 -6.17
CA ALA A 116 1.81 53.50 -5.63
C ALA A 116 0.67 52.47 -5.61
N GLY A 117 0.73 51.45 -6.48
CA GLY A 117 -0.20 50.31 -6.47
C GLY A 117 0.11 49.25 -5.40
N GLY A 118 1.22 49.42 -4.68
CA GLY A 118 1.76 48.41 -3.77
C GLY A 118 2.37 47.22 -4.50
N CYS A 119 3.00 46.34 -3.73
CA CYS A 119 3.72 45.20 -4.27
C CYS A 119 3.60 43.97 -3.37
N TYR A 120 3.87 42.81 -3.94
CA TYR A 120 3.83 41.51 -3.29
C TYR A 120 5.04 40.67 -3.67
N ARG A 121 5.37 39.70 -2.83
CA ARG A 121 6.25 38.58 -3.18
C ARG A 121 5.46 37.28 -3.15
N ILE A 122 5.87 36.32 -3.96
CA ILE A 122 5.22 35.01 -4.14
C ILE A 122 6.16 33.89 -3.71
N ARG A 123 5.62 32.76 -3.25
CA ARG A 123 6.42 31.58 -2.89
C ARG A 123 7.08 30.94 -4.11
N GLN A 124 8.28 30.43 -3.91
CA GLN A 124 9.10 29.72 -4.90
C GLN A 124 8.59 28.29 -5.08
N LEU A 125 7.59 28.12 -5.94
CA LEU A 125 7.02 26.80 -6.23
C LEU A 125 7.79 26.09 -7.35
N PRO A 126 8.05 24.79 -7.22
CA PRO A 126 8.69 24.03 -8.28
C PRO A 126 7.71 23.83 -9.46
N LEU A 127 8.10 24.28 -10.65
CA LEU A 127 7.26 24.21 -11.86
C LEU A 127 7.22 22.80 -12.48
N ASP A 128 8.28 22.01 -12.30
CA ASP A 128 8.51 20.78 -13.08
C ASP A 128 8.39 19.48 -12.25
N SER A 129 8.08 19.61 -10.97
CA SER A 129 7.90 18.45 -10.11
C SER A 129 6.41 18.23 -9.91
N TYR A 130 5.89 17.09 -10.39
CA TYR A 130 4.53 16.58 -10.14
C TYR A 130 4.29 16.33 -8.63
N VAL A 131 4.42 17.39 -7.82
CA VAL A 131 4.36 17.40 -6.37
C VAL A 131 3.05 18.02 -5.98
N LEU A 132 2.30 17.31 -5.15
CA LEU A 132 1.09 17.85 -4.55
C LEU A 132 1.51 18.87 -3.48
N ILE A 133 0.86 20.04 -3.50
CA ILE A 133 1.08 21.10 -2.51
C ILE A 133 -0.17 21.16 -1.64
N HIS A 134 0.02 21.10 -0.32
CA HIS A 134 -1.04 21.33 0.65
C HIS A 134 -1.10 22.82 1.00
N ILE A 135 -2.26 23.46 0.81
CA ILE A 135 -2.44 24.89 1.05
C ILE A 135 -2.70 25.13 2.54
N ASP A 136 -1.63 25.43 3.28
CA ASP A 136 -1.63 25.74 4.72
C ASP A 136 -1.24 27.20 5.03
N ALA A 137 -0.87 27.98 4.01
CA ALA A 137 -0.44 29.37 4.14
C ALA A 137 -0.82 30.20 2.90
N ASN A 138 -0.57 31.52 2.94
CA ASN A 138 -0.77 32.38 1.78
C ASN A 138 0.33 32.16 0.73
N LEU A 139 -0.07 32.12 -0.55
CA LEU A 139 0.83 32.04 -1.70
C LEU A 139 1.64 33.32 -1.89
N THR A 140 1.03 34.47 -1.57
CA THR A 140 1.64 35.79 -1.68
C THR A 140 1.61 36.52 -0.35
N GLU A 141 2.53 37.46 -0.17
CA GLU A 141 2.50 38.41 0.93
C GLU A 141 3.00 39.78 0.50
N LYS A 142 2.63 40.81 1.26
CA LYS A 142 3.07 42.19 0.98
C LYS A 142 4.57 42.31 1.24
N CYS A 143 5.27 43.02 0.36
CA CYS A 143 6.66 43.33 0.62
C CYS A 143 6.81 44.42 1.68
N PRO A 144 7.87 44.39 2.49
CA PRO A 144 8.18 45.45 3.45
C PRO A 144 8.49 46.80 2.75
N ASP A 145 9.23 46.75 1.64
CA ASP A 145 9.51 47.89 0.78
C ASP A 145 9.29 47.50 -0.68
N CYS A 146 8.68 48.41 -1.44
CA CYS A 146 8.42 48.21 -2.85
C CYS A 146 9.57 48.83 -3.67
N PRO A 147 10.19 48.05 -4.56
CA PRO A 147 11.26 48.56 -5.39
C PRO A 147 10.74 49.65 -6.31
N ASP A 148 11.61 50.61 -6.66
CA ASP A 148 11.24 51.73 -7.54
C ASP A 148 11.06 51.26 -9.00
N PHE A 149 11.70 50.15 -9.37
CA PHE A 149 11.56 49.48 -10.66
C PHE A 149 11.71 47.95 -10.49
N ILE A 150 11.04 47.19 -11.36
CA ILE A 150 11.20 45.73 -11.47
C ILE A 150 12.06 45.49 -12.71
N ILE A 151 13.18 44.79 -12.54
CA ILE A 151 14.09 44.37 -13.62
C ILE A 151 13.59 43.04 -14.18
#